data_AF-D0SRQ1-F1
#
_entry.id   AF-D0SRQ1-F1
#
_cell.length_a   1.000
_cell.length_b   1.000
_cell.length_c   1.000
_cell.angle_alpha   90.00
_cell.angle_beta   90.00
_cell.angle_gamma   90.00
#
_symmetry.space_group_name_H-M   'P 1'
#
loop_
_entity.id
_entity.type
_entity.pdbx_description
1 polymer ?
#
loop_
_entity_poly.entity_id
_entity_poly.type
_entity_poly.pdbx_seq_one_letter_code
_entity_poly.pdbx_strand_id
1 'polypeptide(L)'
;MCRVLKIARAGYYAWLHEPESGRTIEDKRLLQLIRSSYDASYGIYGYRRITLDLKELGESCGPNRVLKIMKNNGIAAVRGYKKHKSYGCGRPPIVPPNHLNREFAVSTPDTSWVTDITYIRTWQGWLYLAVVLDLYSRKVIGWSMKPTLAKDIVLDALLMAVWRRRPNEPVIIHSDQGSQY
;
A
#
# COMPACT_ATOMS: atom_id res chain seq x y z
N MET A 1 -45.69 -30.02 5.29
CA MET A 1 -44.68 -29.04 4.81
C MET A 1 -45.31 -27.76 4.23
N CYS A 2 -45.95 -27.74 3.06
CA CYS A 2 -46.43 -26.49 2.41
C CYS A 2 -47.39 -25.65 3.28
N ARG A 3 -48.26 -26.29 4.07
CA ARG A 3 -49.16 -25.62 5.02
C ARG A 3 -48.42 -24.93 6.18
N VAL A 4 -47.32 -25.52 6.64
CA VAL A 4 -46.49 -25.01 7.74
C VAL A 4 -45.65 -23.81 7.27
N LEU A 5 -45.10 -23.89 6.05
CA LEU A 5 -44.27 -22.85 5.45
C LEU A 5 -45.08 -21.73 4.73
N LYS A 6 -46.42 -21.83 4.70
CA LYS A 6 -47.33 -20.93 3.98
C LYS A 6 -46.98 -20.75 2.49
N ILE A 7 -46.59 -21.84 1.81
CA ILE A 7 -46.26 -21.85 0.37
C ILE A 7 -47.40 -22.52 -0.41
N ALA A 8 -47.70 -22.00 -1.60
CA ALA A 8 -48.66 -22.61 -2.51
C ALA A 8 -48.19 -24.01 -2.96
N ARG A 9 -49.07 -25.02 -2.88
CA ARG A 9 -48.74 -26.41 -3.27
C ARG A 9 -48.26 -26.49 -4.73
N ALA A 10 -48.89 -25.75 -5.64
CA ALA A 10 -48.50 -25.70 -7.05
C ALA A 10 -47.06 -25.21 -7.25
N GLY A 11 -46.65 -24.16 -6.52
CA GLY A 11 -45.27 -23.66 -6.57
C GLY A 11 -44.25 -24.66 -6.02
N TYR A 12 -44.63 -25.44 -5.00
CA TYR A 12 -43.78 -26.51 -4.46
C TYR A 12 -43.56 -27.63 -5.48
N TYR A 13 -44.62 -28.10 -6.16
CA TYR A 13 -44.47 -29.16 -7.18
C TYR A 13 -43.77 -28.64 -8.44
N ALA A 14 -44.00 -27.39 -8.84
CA ALA A 14 -43.24 -26.77 -9.93
C ALA A 14 -41.73 -26.73 -9.61
N TRP A 15 -41.36 -26.31 -8.40
CA TRP A 15 -39.98 -26.36 -7.93
C TRP A 15 -39.44 -27.80 -7.78
N LEU A 16 -40.28 -28.77 -7.43
CA LEU A 16 -39.87 -30.17 -7.32
C LEU A 16 -39.47 -30.75 -8.68
N HIS A 17 -40.18 -30.36 -9.75
CA HIS A 17 -39.87 -30.78 -11.11
C HIS A 17 -38.73 -29.94 -11.75
N GLU A 18 -38.72 -28.62 -11.50
CA GLU A 18 -37.71 -27.68 -12.00
C GLU A 18 -37.16 -26.84 -10.83
N PRO A 19 -36.19 -27.37 -10.08
CA PRO A 19 -35.68 -26.71 -8.87
C PRO A 19 -34.80 -25.50 -9.17
N GLU A 20 -34.26 -25.40 -10.39
CA GLU A 20 -33.39 -24.31 -10.80
C GLU A 20 -34.17 -23.22 -11.53
N SER A 21 -34.15 -22.01 -10.97
CA SER A 21 -34.70 -20.86 -11.69
C SER A 21 -33.90 -20.59 -12.97
N GLY A 22 -34.56 -20.04 -14.01
CA GLY A 22 -33.86 -19.63 -15.23
C GLY A 22 -32.70 -18.65 -14.98
N ARG A 23 -32.78 -17.86 -13.90
CA ARG A 23 -31.68 -17.00 -13.46
C ARG A 23 -30.47 -17.79 -12.96
N THR A 24 -30.70 -18.89 -12.25
CA THR A 24 -29.64 -19.79 -11.77
C THR A 24 -28.93 -20.45 -12.94
N ILE A 25 -29.69 -20.91 -13.94
CA ILE A 25 -29.16 -21.51 -15.16
C ILE A 25 -28.28 -20.49 -15.90
N GLU A 26 -28.78 -19.27 -16.06
CA GLU A 26 -28.03 -18.20 -16.73
C GLU A 26 -26.79 -17.75 -15.93
N ASP A 27 -26.87 -17.67 -14.60
CA ASP A 27 -25.71 -17.36 -13.77
C ASP A 27 -24.61 -18.44 -13.87
N LYS A 28 -24.99 -19.71 -14.07
CA LYS A 28 -24.03 -20.80 -14.36
C LYS A 28 -23.37 -20.65 -15.73
N ARG A 29 -24.12 -20.23 -16.75
CA ARG A 29 -23.57 -19.93 -18.10
C ARG A 29 -22.56 -18.78 -18.02
N LEU A 30 -22.94 -17.68 -17.37
CA LEU A 30 -22.06 -16.53 -17.17
C LEU A 30 -20.82 -16.87 -16.34
N LEU A 31 -20.94 -17.76 -15.34
CA LEU A 31 -19.80 -18.22 -14.56
C LEU A 31 -18.72 -18.89 -15.42
N GLN A 32 -19.11 -19.64 -16.46
CA GLN A 32 -18.15 -20.27 -17.37
C GLN A 32 -17.32 -19.20 -18.12
N LEU A 33 -17.99 -18.18 -18.67
CA LEU A 33 -17.33 -17.08 -19.36
C LEU A 33 -16.44 -16.25 -18.42
N ILE A 34 -16.91 -16.00 -17.19
CA ILE A 34 -16.12 -15.33 -16.14
C ILE A 34 -14.84 -16.11 -15.84
N ARG A 35 -14.91 -17.43 -15.73
CA ARG A 35 -13.72 -18.28 -15.50
C ARG A 35 -12.76 -18.21 -16.68
N SER A 36 -13.26 -18.31 -17.91
CA SER A 36 -12.42 -18.20 -19.11
C SER A 36 -11.66 -16.87 -19.18
N SER A 37 -12.33 -15.73 -18.94
CA SER A 37 -11.69 -14.42 -18.87
C SER A 37 -10.70 -14.31 -17.70
N TYR A 38 -11.09 -14.82 -16.52
CA TYR A 38 -10.23 -14.82 -15.34
C TYR A 38 -8.94 -15.63 -15.56
N ASP A 39 -9.05 -16.84 -16.10
CA ASP A 39 -7.92 -17.74 -16.38
C ASP A 39 -7.02 -17.18 -17.49
N ALA A 40 -7.60 -16.60 -18.54
CA ALA A 40 -6.85 -15.91 -19.60
C ALA A 40 -6.04 -14.71 -19.05
N SER A 41 -6.53 -14.07 -17.98
CA SER A 41 -5.81 -12.99 -17.29
C SER A 41 -4.82 -13.48 -16.22
N TYR A 42 -4.61 -14.80 -16.07
CA TYR A 42 -3.84 -15.40 -14.98
C TYR A 42 -4.33 -14.97 -13.58
N GLY A 43 -5.65 -14.74 -13.44
CA GLY A 43 -6.30 -14.31 -12.21
C GLY A 43 -6.06 -12.84 -11.84
N ILE A 44 -5.45 -12.03 -12.70
CA ILE A 44 -5.18 -10.61 -12.45
C ILE A 44 -6.48 -9.80 -12.51
N TYR A 45 -7.40 -10.16 -13.39
CA TYR A 45 -8.61 -9.37 -13.63
C TYR A 45 -9.62 -9.54 -12.50
N GLY A 46 -10.14 -8.40 -12.02
CA GLY A 46 -11.29 -8.36 -11.13
C GLY A 46 -12.59 -8.11 -11.89
N TYR A 47 -13.71 -8.17 -11.17
CA TYR A 47 -15.07 -8.07 -11.74
C TYR A 47 -15.25 -6.89 -12.71
N ARG A 48 -14.60 -5.75 -12.48
CA ARG A 48 -14.72 -4.58 -13.38
C ARG A 48 -14.14 -4.85 -14.76
N ARG A 49 -12.95 -5.48 -14.84
CA ARG A 49 -12.31 -5.81 -16.12
C ARG A 49 -13.02 -6.98 -16.80
N ILE A 50 -13.34 -8.02 -16.04
CA ILE A 50 -14.13 -9.15 -16.55
C ILE A 50 -15.48 -8.69 -17.10
N THR A 51 -16.14 -7.70 -16.49
CA THR A 51 -17.39 -7.15 -17.06
C THR A 51 -17.18 -6.50 -18.42
N LEU A 52 -16.01 -5.89 -18.69
CA LEU A 52 -15.69 -5.33 -20.00
C LEU A 52 -15.44 -6.45 -21.01
N ASP A 53 -14.67 -7.47 -20.64
CA ASP A 53 -14.43 -8.64 -21.51
C ASP A 53 -15.76 -9.33 -21.89
N LEU A 54 -16.67 -9.49 -20.93
CA LEU A 54 -18.00 -10.06 -21.19
C LEU A 54 -18.81 -9.19 -22.15
N LYS A 55 -18.75 -7.85 -22.02
CA LYS A 55 -19.43 -6.95 -22.96
C LYS A 55 -18.85 -7.02 -24.36
N GLU A 56 -17.53 -7.20 -24.49
CA GLU A 56 -16.86 -7.39 -25.78
C GLU A 56 -17.27 -8.71 -26.44
N LEU A 57 -17.54 -9.74 -25.63
CA LEU A 57 -18.14 -11.00 -26.06
C LEU A 57 -19.66 -10.90 -26.37
N GLY A 58 -20.27 -9.72 -26.24
CA GLY A 58 -21.69 -9.49 -26.53
C GLY A 58 -22.65 -9.73 -25.36
N GLU A 59 -22.14 -9.96 -24.15
CA GLU A 59 -22.98 -10.24 -22.98
C GLU A 59 -23.55 -8.95 -22.35
N SER A 60 -24.88 -8.90 -22.18
CA SER A 60 -25.58 -7.76 -21.59
C SER A 60 -25.62 -7.81 -20.05
N CYS A 61 -24.52 -8.17 -19.40
CA CYS A 61 -24.45 -8.33 -17.95
C CYS A 61 -23.92 -7.07 -17.22
N GLY A 62 -24.56 -6.72 -16.10
CA GLY A 62 -24.14 -5.60 -15.26
C GLY A 62 -23.00 -5.98 -14.30
N PRO A 63 -22.14 -5.02 -13.91
CA PRO A 63 -20.97 -5.28 -13.06
C PRO A 63 -21.32 -5.87 -11.68
N ASN A 64 -22.47 -5.49 -11.12
CA ASN A 64 -22.94 -6.03 -9.83
C ASN A 64 -23.32 -7.51 -9.92
N ARG A 65 -23.82 -7.96 -11.07
CA ARG A 65 -24.14 -9.38 -11.30
C ARG A 65 -22.85 -10.19 -11.40
N VAL A 66 -21.88 -9.71 -12.17
CA VAL A 66 -20.54 -10.32 -12.29
C VAL A 66 -19.87 -10.40 -10.91
N LEU A 67 -19.89 -9.31 -10.13
CA LEU A 67 -19.35 -9.29 -8.77
C LEU A 67 -20.02 -10.33 -7.86
N LYS A 68 -21.35 -10.45 -7.91
CA LYS A 68 -22.09 -11.43 -7.10
C LYS A 68 -21.71 -12.87 -7.48
N ILE A 69 -21.65 -13.18 -8.77
CA ILE A 69 -21.27 -14.51 -9.28
C ILE A 69 -19.84 -14.84 -8.86
N MET A 70 -18.90 -13.92 -9.05
CA MET A 70 -17.50 -14.08 -8.64
C MET A 70 -17.37 -14.33 -7.13
N LYS A 71 -18.03 -13.51 -6.31
CA LYS A 71 -18.00 -13.64 -4.84
C LYS A 71 -18.55 -14.99 -4.37
N ASN A 72 -19.68 -15.43 -4.93
CA ASN A 72 -20.29 -16.72 -4.59
C ASN A 72 -19.42 -17.93 -4.99
N ASN A 73 -18.50 -17.75 -5.93
CA ASN A 73 -17.61 -18.80 -6.42
C ASN A 73 -16.15 -18.64 -5.96
N GLY A 74 -15.88 -17.75 -5.00
CA GLY A 74 -14.54 -17.52 -4.47
C GLY A 74 -13.53 -16.94 -5.48
N ILE A 75 -14.01 -16.34 -6.57
CA ILE A 75 -13.16 -15.74 -7.60
C ILE A 75 -12.85 -14.30 -7.18
N ALA A 76 -11.58 -13.99 -6.94
CA ALA A 76 -11.11 -12.66 -6.57
C ALA A 76 -9.84 -12.33 -7.34
N ALA A 77 -9.71 -11.08 -7.77
CA ALA A 77 -8.51 -10.62 -8.45
C ALA A 77 -7.27 -10.86 -7.58
N VAL A 78 -6.34 -11.65 -8.09
CA VAL A 78 -5.02 -11.84 -7.50
C VAL A 78 -4.21 -10.58 -7.82
N ARG A 79 -4.29 -9.59 -6.92
CA ARG A 79 -3.42 -8.42 -6.99
C ARG A 79 -2.00 -8.87 -6.72
N GLY A 80 -1.20 -8.98 -7.77
CA GLY A 80 0.25 -9.09 -7.69
C GLY A 80 0.91 -7.79 -7.21
N TYR A 81 0.49 -7.22 -6.07
CA TYR A 81 1.48 -6.48 -5.31
C TYR A 81 2.39 -7.55 -4.75
N LYS A 82 3.62 -7.61 -5.28
CA LYS A 82 4.71 -8.34 -4.66
C LYS A 82 4.63 -8.00 -3.17
N LYS A 83 4.15 -8.93 -2.34
CA LYS A 83 4.33 -8.83 -0.90
C LYS A 83 5.85 -8.73 -0.80
N HIS A 84 6.37 -7.57 -0.38
CA HIS A 84 7.80 -7.43 -0.16
C HIS A 84 8.21 -8.67 0.62
N LYS A 85 9.23 -9.40 0.14
CA LYS A 85 9.79 -10.50 0.91
C LYS A 85 10.01 -9.90 2.30
N SER A 86 9.25 -10.38 3.28
CA SER A 86 9.58 -10.11 4.67
C SER A 86 11.02 -10.55 4.77
N TYR A 87 11.94 -9.61 4.95
CA TYR A 87 13.32 -9.94 5.28
C TYR A 87 13.18 -10.73 6.56
N GLY A 88 13.32 -12.06 6.43
CA GLY A 88 12.86 -13.03 7.39
C GLY A 88 13.41 -12.71 8.77
N CYS A 89 12.62 -13.07 9.80
CA CYS A 89 12.96 -13.13 11.22
C CYS A 89 14.45 -12.91 11.53
N GLY A 90 14.90 -11.67 11.42
CA GLY A 90 16.19 -11.24 11.91
C GLY A 90 16.09 -11.04 13.41
N ARG A 91 17.23 -10.83 14.08
CA ARG A 91 17.19 -10.24 15.42
C ARG A 91 16.30 -9.00 15.37
N PRO A 92 15.38 -8.80 16.34
CA PRO A 92 14.64 -7.55 16.42
C PRO A 92 15.69 -6.42 16.38
N PRO A 93 15.53 -5.44 15.49
CA PRO A 93 16.46 -4.32 15.45
C PRO A 93 16.50 -3.72 16.86
N ILE A 94 17.71 -3.48 17.36
CA ILE A 94 17.86 -2.73 18.61
C ILE A 94 17.32 -1.34 18.30
N VAL A 95 16.13 -1.04 18.79
CA VAL A 95 15.50 0.27 18.62
C VAL A 95 16.20 1.19 19.62
N PRO A 96 17.02 2.15 19.18
CA PRO A 96 17.58 3.14 20.09
C PRO A 96 16.44 3.91 20.76
N PRO A 97 16.61 4.33 22.02
CA PRO A 97 15.61 5.12 22.72
C PRO A 97 15.31 6.41 21.95
N ASN A 98 14.03 6.70 21.74
CA ASN A 98 13.61 7.94 21.08
C ASN A 98 13.65 9.10 22.08
N HIS A 99 14.79 9.77 22.17
CA HIS A 99 14.99 10.91 23.07
C HIS A 99 14.10 12.12 22.74
N LEU A 100 13.74 12.34 21.47
CA LEU A 100 12.89 13.45 21.07
C LEU A 100 11.40 13.17 21.38
N ASN A 101 10.99 11.90 21.38
CA ASN A 101 9.63 11.46 21.70
C ASN A 101 8.49 12.25 21.00
N ARG A 102 8.72 12.68 19.76
CA ARG A 102 7.78 13.52 18.95
C ARG A 102 7.51 14.91 19.52
N GLU A 103 8.34 15.40 20.44
CA GLU A 103 8.29 16.75 20.99
C GLU A 103 8.97 17.73 20.01
N PHE A 104 8.24 18.14 18.97
CA PHE A 104 8.75 19.06 17.95
C PHE A 104 8.64 20.54 18.32
N ALA A 105 7.98 20.85 19.44
CA ALA A 105 7.86 22.20 19.97
C ALA A 105 9.00 22.45 20.95
N VAL A 106 10.02 23.17 20.50
CA VAL A 106 11.22 23.44 21.28
C VAL A 106 11.31 24.94 21.57
N SER A 107 11.77 25.32 22.76
CA SER A 107 11.72 26.71 23.25
C SER A 107 12.96 27.54 22.92
N THR A 108 14.09 26.89 22.62
CA THR A 108 15.38 27.53 22.37
C THR A 108 16.08 26.91 21.16
N PRO A 109 16.88 27.69 20.40
CA PRO A 109 17.68 27.15 19.30
C PRO A 109 18.72 26.16 19.79
N ASP A 110 19.14 25.28 18.88
CA ASP A 110 20.31 24.40 19.08
C ASP A 110 20.19 23.42 20.26
N THR A 111 18.96 23.03 20.57
CA THR A 111 18.61 21.97 21.54
C THR A 111 18.25 20.66 20.86
N SER A 112 17.49 20.74 19.76
CA SER A 112 17.10 19.59 18.96
C SER A 112 17.19 19.89 17.45
N TRP A 113 17.97 19.07 16.76
CA TRP A 113 18.10 19.08 15.30
C TRP A 113 17.44 17.83 14.71
N VAL A 114 16.77 17.99 13.58
CA VAL A 114 16.23 16.87 12.80
C VAL A 114 16.99 16.74 11.50
N THR A 115 17.19 15.51 11.04
CA THR A 115 17.87 15.21 9.78
C THR A 115 17.10 14.19 8.98
N ASP A 116 17.08 14.39 7.66
CA ASP A 116 16.47 13.46 6.72
C ASP A 116 17.27 13.43 5.41
N ILE A 117 17.16 12.31 4.69
CA ILE A 117 17.73 12.16 3.35
C ILE A 117 16.61 12.08 2.32
N THR A 118 16.65 12.99 1.37
CA THR A 118 15.78 12.96 0.20
C THR A 118 16.56 12.66 -1.07
N TYR A 119 15.85 12.24 -2.12
CA TYR A 119 16.43 11.93 -3.42
C TYR A 119 15.79 12.82 -4.49
N ILE A 120 16.65 13.44 -5.29
CA ILE A 120 16.28 14.38 -6.34
C ILE A 120 16.60 13.72 -7.68
N ARG A 121 15.60 13.61 -8.55
CA ARG A 121 15.80 13.12 -9.91
C ARG A 121 16.40 14.24 -10.76
N THR A 122 17.55 13.99 -11.37
CA THR A 122 18.19 14.90 -12.33
C THR A 122 18.32 14.23 -13.70
N TRP A 123 18.70 14.96 -14.74
CA TRP A 123 18.97 14.38 -16.06
C TRP A 123 20.18 13.43 -16.07
N GLN A 124 21.10 13.60 -15.12
CA GLN A 124 22.33 12.80 -15.01
C GLN A 124 22.20 11.59 -14.07
N GLY A 125 21.08 11.46 -13.36
CA GLY A 125 20.85 10.35 -12.44
C GLY A 125 20.06 10.74 -11.20
N TRP A 126 20.29 10.02 -10.11
CA TRP A 126 19.78 10.37 -8.78
C TRP A 126 20.82 11.18 -8.03
N LEU A 127 20.38 12.26 -7.39
CA LEU A 127 21.18 13.02 -6.44
C LEU A 127 20.56 12.82 -5.05
N TYR A 128 21.38 12.39 -4.09
CA TYR A 128 20.96 12.28 -2.70
C TYR A 128 21.27 13.60 -2.00
N LEU A 129 20.35 14.08 -1.16
CA LEU A 129 20.47 15.29 -0.38
C LEU A 129 20.15 14.97 1.07
N ALA A 130 21.14 15.14 1.96
CA ALA A 130 20.93 15.14 3.40
C ALA A 130 20.75 16.58 3.90
N VAL A 131 19.77 16.81 4.77
CA VAL A 131 19.47 18.13 5.33
C VAL A 131 19.37 18.04 6.84
N VAL A 132 20.00 18.97 7.54
CA VAL A 132 19.90 19.16 8.99
C VAL A 132 19.15 20.45 9.27
N LEU A 133 18.08 20.36 10.06
CA LEU A 133 17.20 21.46 10.40
C LEU A 133 17.14 21.65 11.92
N ASP A 134 17.24 22.90 12.37
CA ASP A 134 17.00 23.27 13.76
C ASP A 134 15.49 23.34 14.04
N LEU A 135 14.98 22.56 15.00
CA LEU A 135 13.54 22.47 15.26
C LEU A 135 12.93 23.78 15.76
N TYR A 136 13.70 24.58 16.49
CA TYR A 136 13.23 25.88 16.98
C TYR A 136 13.02 26.85 15.82
N SER A 137 14.08 27.16 15.07
CA SER A 137 14.03 28.21 14.05
C SER A 137 13.51 27.74 12.69
N ARG A 138 13.36 26.42 12.49
CA ARG A 138 13.07 25.77 11.21
C ARG A 138 14.08 26.07 10.10
N LYS A 139 15.26 26.59 10.46
CA LYS A 139 16.32 26.88 9.50
C LYS A 139 17.06 25.60 9.13
N VAL A 140 17.40 25.48 7.85
CA VAL A 140 18.41 24.52 7.38
C VAL A 140 19.78 25.03 7.82
N ILE A 141 20.42 24.26 8.69
CA ILE A 141 21.68 24.63 9.34
C ILE A 141 22.88 23.87 8.77
N GLY A 142 22.64 22.71 8.14
CA GLY A 142 23.62 21.94 7.40
C GLY A 142 22.96 21.13 6.29
N TRP A 143 23.70 20.84 5.24
CA TRP A 143 23.24 20.00 4.13
C TRP A 143 24.43 19.42 3.37
N SER A 144 24.21 18.32 2.64
CA SER A 144 25.21 17.74 1.74
C SER A 144 24.52 17.01 0.60
N MET A 145 25.14 17.01 -0.57
CA MET A 145 24.63 16.32 -1.76
C MET A 145 25.69 15.38 -2.32
N LYS A 146 25.31 14.12 -2.60
CA LYS A 146 26.21 13.11 -3.17
C LYS A 146 25.51 12.25 -4.22
N PRO A 147 26.24 11.69 -5.20
CA PRO A 147 25.67 10.78 -6.21
C PRO A 147 25.35 9.40 -5.62
N THR A 148 25.85 9.07 -4.42
CA THR A 148 25.64 7.80 -3.74
C THR A 148 25.11 7.99 -2.33
N LEU A 149 24.29 7.04 -1.87
CA LEU A 149 23.71 7.02 -0.53
C LEU A 149 24.68 6.38 0.47
N ALA A 150 25.81 7.03 0.71
CA ALA A 150 26.84 6.61 1.68
C ALA A 150 26.76 7.44 2.98
N LYS A 151 27.31 6.93 4.09
CA LYS A 151 27.31 7.61 5.40
C LYS A 151 27.88 9.03 5.36
N ASP A 152 28.84 9.26 4.47
CA ASP A 152 29.53 10.54 4.33
C ASP A 152 28.57 11.70 4.00
N ILE A 153 27.44 11.45 3.33
CA ILE A 153 26.46 12.53 3.07
C ILE A 153 25.87 13.07 4.37
N VAL A 154 25.58 12.19 5.34
CA VAL A 154 25.05 12.57 6.65
C VAL A 154 26.13 13.24 7.49
N LEU A 155 27.34 12.67 7.50
CA LEU A 155 28.47 13.24 8.24
C LEU A 155 28.80 14.65 7.77
N ASP A 156 28.86 14.89 6.46
CA ASP A 156 29.15 16.22 5.91
C ASP A 156 28.06 17.24 6.28
N ALA A 157 26.79 16.83 6.20
CA ALA A 157 25.66 17.70 6.57
C ALA A 157 25.69 18.06 8.06
N LEU A 158 25.99 17.10 8.94
CA LEU A 158 26.11 17.31 10.38
C LEU A 158 27.34 18.14 10.75
N LEU A 159 28.50 17.88 10.14
CA LEU A 159 29.71 18.68 10.35
C LEU A 159 29.46 20.14 9.96
N MET A 160 28.78 20.37 8.84
CA MET A 160 28.38 21.72 8.42
C MET A 160 27.48 22.39 9.47
N ALA A 161 26.48 21.66 10.01
CA ALA A 161 25.59 22.18 11.05
C ALA A 161 26.35 22.55 12.33
N VAL A 162 27.24 21.66 12.81
CA VAL A 162 28.07 21.89 14.00
C VAL A 162 28.99 23.10 13.82
N TRP A 163 29.67 23.21 12.67
CA TRP A 163 30.57 24.32 12.40
C TRP A 163 29.86 25.66 12.33
N ARG A 164 28.63 25.66 11.81
CA ARG A 164 27.81 26.86 11.65
C ARG A 164 27.19 27.33 12.96
N ARG A 165 26.73 26.39 13.79
CA ARG A 165 26.01 26.69 15.04
C ARG A 165 26.91 26.79 16.25
N ARG A 166 27.99 26.01 16.29
CA ARG A 166 28.93 25.91 17.42
C ARG A 166 28.18 25.82 18.76
N PRO A 167 27.30 24.81 18.95
CA PRO A 167 26.53 24.69 20.18
C PRO A 167 27.48 24.50 21.38
N ASN A 168 27.18 25.19 22.47
CA ASN A 168 27.95 25.08 23.72
C ASN A 168 27.44 23.95 24.63
N GLU A 169 26.23 23.47 24.36
CA GLU A 169 25.56 22.41 25.10
C GLU A 169 25.31 21.19 24.20
N PRO A 170 25.09 20.00 24.78
CA PRO A 170 24.69 18.83 24.00
C PRO A 170 23.40 19.09 23.22
N VAL A 171 23.38 18.67 21.95
CA VAL A 171 22.22 18.80 21.06
C VAL A 171 21.67 17.43 20.73
N ILE A 172 20.34 17.27 20.80
CA ILE A 172 19.66 16.05 20.35
C ILE A 172 19.60 16.06 18.83
N ILE A 173 20.11 15.01 18.20
CA ILE A 173 19.92 14.78 16.75
C ILE A 173 18.88 13.66 16.58
N HIS A 174 17.83 13.94 15.82
CA HIS A 174 16.78 12.99 15.52
C HIS A 174 16.77 12.67 14.03
N SER A 175 16.88 11.39 13.71
CA SER A 175 16.82 10.82 12.37
C SER A 175 15.85 9.64 12.33
N ASP A 176 15.54 9.16 11.14
CA ASP A 176 14.99 7.82 10.99
C ASP A 176 16.06 6.73 11.26
N GLN A 177 15.67 5.46 11.09
CA GLN A 177 16.58 4.31 11.25
C GLN A 177 17.19 3.86 9.92
N GLY A 178 17.41 4.80 8.98
CA GLY A 178 18.16 4.53 7.76
C GLY A 178 19.57 4.03 8.08
N SER A 179 20.10 3.09 7.30
CA SER A 179 21.44 2.49 7.52
C SER A 179 22.62 3.47 7.45
N GLN A 180 22.35 4.70 7.04
CA GLN A 180 23.30 5.81 6.91
C GLN A 180 23.56 6.50 8.25
N TYR A 181 22.58 6.45 9.16
CA TYR A 181 22.66 6.95 10.53
C TYR A 181 23.23 5.85 11.45
#